data_AF-W0E797-F1
#
_entry.id   AF-W0E797-F1
#
_cell.length_a   1.000
_cell.length_b   1.000
_cell.length_c   1.000
_cell.angle_alpha   90.00
_cell.angle_beta   90.00
_cell.angle_gamma   90.00
#
_symmetry.space_group_name_H-M   'P 1'
#
loop_
_entity.id
_entity.type
_entity.pdbx_description
1 polymer ?
#
loop_
_entity_poly.entity_id
_entity_poly.type
_entity_poly.pdbx_seq_one_letter_code
_entity_poly.pdbx_strand_id
1 'polypeptide(L)'
;MRFPLPIYNPVKECNSCIQQEEKEVSAHILAYQVANQLIKNHSGTMTMDSNTLVINLRSLEEPLTINLHSGQLSYQSLGVPLQQHYASGKRLTQIVSEIQDYLAIPEANQTSDYELYSLLTKLVEIYHARCGLQIITLDNSEEKTTWELRLTDQGPAGWIYSDGTAKNRFGEVLELKNWEHLRPEKMAAYVFGFNRYCSNYPSPLKESLSN
;
A
#
# COMPACT_ATOMS: atom_id res chain seq x y z
N MET A 1 23.80 25.85 -17.76
CA MET A 1 24.42 25.25 -16.56
C MET A 1 23.63 24.00 -16.18
N ARG A 2 24.24 22.82 -16.23
CA ARG A 2 23.68 21.61 -15.61
C ARG A 2 24.09 21.67 -14.14
N PHE A 3 23.14 21.87 -13.24
CA PHE A 3 23.41 21.68 -11.81
C PHE A 3 23.85 20.23 -11.61
N PRO A 4 24.98 19.98 -10.92
CA PRO A 4 25.33 18.62 -10.55
C PRO A 4 24.17 18.09 -9.69
N LEU A 5 23.53 17.02 -10.16
CA LEU A 5 22.56 16.30 -9.35
C LEU A 5 23.29 15.90 -8.06
N PRO A 6 22.81 16.31 -6.87
CA PRO A 6 23.43 15.91 -5.63
C PRO A 6 23.56 14.39 -5.63
N ILE A 7 24.71 13.88 -5.19
CA ILE A 7 24.96 12.44 -5.06
C ILE A 7 23.86 11.89 -4.16
N TYR A 8 22.90 11.23 -4.79
CA TYR A 8 21.70 10.70 -4.15
C TYR A 8 22.12 9.72 -3.05
N ASN A 9 21.74 10.00 -1.80
CA ASN A 9 22.04 9.15 -0.65
C ASN A 9 20.74 8.50 -0.14
N PRO A 10 20.50 7.23 -0.50
CA PRO A 10 19.40 6.40 -0.02
C PRO A 10 19.02 6.53 1.46
N VAL A 11 20.05 6.56 2.31
CA VAL A 11 19.94 6.40 3.75
C VAL A 11 19.45 7.69 4.41
N LYS A 12 19.64 8.84 3.75
CA LYS A 12 19.19 10.15 4.26
C LYS A 12 17.72 10.45 3.95
N GLU A 13 17.11 9.77 2.99
CA GLU A 13 15.70 9.96 2.60
C GLU A 13 14.75 8.93 3.22
N CYS A 14 15.30 7.91 3.90
CA CYS A 14 14.59 6.82 4.52
C CYS A 14 14.67 7.00 6.04
N ASN A 15 13.58 6.77 6.76
CA ASN A 15 13.56 6.78 8.24
C ASN A 15 14.32 5.58 8.87
N SER A 16 15.37 5.09 8.21
CA SER A 16 16.14 3.85 8.43
C SER A 16 16.67 3.61 9.85
N CYS A 17 16.52 4.58 10.75
CA CYS A 17 17.02 4.56 12.12
C CYS A 17 15.95 4.82 13.19
N ILE A 18 14.66 4.94 12.84
CA ILE A 18 13.60 5.05 13.84
C ILE A 18 13.41 3.67 14.49
N GLN A 19 13.62 3.59 15.80
CA GLN A 19 13.20 2.43 16.58
C GLN A 19 11.67 2.39 16.58
N GLN A 20 11.10 1.64 15.64
CA GLN A 20 9.67 1.32 15.63
C GLN A 20 9.45 0.05 16.43
N GLU A 21 8.33 -0.02 17.15
CA GLU A 21 7.95 -1.26 17.83
C GLU A 21 7.59 -2.32 16.78
N GLU A 22 8.20 -3.50 16.88
CA GLU A 22 7.97 -4.60 15.92
C GLU A 22 6.49 -4.98 15.80
N LYS A 23 5.74 -4.86 16.91
CA LYS A 23 4.29 -5.10 16.95
C LYS A 23 3.51 -4.10 16.13
N GLU A 24 3.89 -2.82 16.18
CA GLU A 24 3.25 -1.75 15.41
C GLU A 24 3.53 -1.94 13.91
N VAL A 25 4.79 -2.21 13.55
CA VAL A 25 5.18 -2.50 12.16
C VAL A 25 4.41 -3.70 11.61
N SER A 26 4.29 -4.75 12.41
CA SER A 26 3.56 -5.96 12.03
C SER A 26 2.06 -5.72 11.91
N ALA A 27 1.46 -4.94 12.82
CA ALA A 27 0.05 -4.55 12.75
C ALA A 27 -0.24 -3.75 11.48
N HIS A 28 0.62 -2.78 11.16
CA HIS A 28 0.50 -1.95 9.98
C HIS A 28 0.55 -2.80 8.71
N ILE A 29 1.54 -3.68 8.56
CA ILE A 29 1.64 -4.57 7.38
C ILE A 29 0.42 -5.50 7.29
N LEU A 30 0.01 -6.10 8.41
CA LEU A 30 -1.12 -7.04 8.46
C LEU A 30 -2.44 -6.34 8.09
N ALA A 31 -2.65 -5.09 8.51
CA ALA A 31 -3.83 -4.31 8.16
C ALA A 31 -4.00 -4.20 6.64
N TYR A 32 -2.93 -3.83 5.92
CA TYR A 32 -2.95 -3.74 4.45
C TYR A 32 -3.15 -5.11 3.78
N GLN A 33 -2.60 -6.17 4.35
CA GLN A 33 -2.77 -7.53 3.82
C GLN A 33 -4.21 -8.03 3.97
N VAL A 34 -4.83 -7.81 5.14
CA VAL A 34 -6.22 -8.17 5.40
C VAL A 34 -7.15 -7.34 4.53
N ALA A 35 -6.92 -6.03 4.43
CA ALA A 35 -7.72 -5.15 3.60
C ALA A 35 -7.73 -5.57 2.12
N ASN A 36 -6.56 -5.83 1.54
CA ASN A 36 -6.44 -6.26 0.16
C ASN A 36 -7.15 -7.59 -0.10
N GLN A 37 -7.05 -8.55 0.82
CA GLN A 37 -7.77 -9.83 0.69
C GLN A 37 -9.29 -9.65 0.78
N LEU A 38 -9.77 -8.81 1.70
CA LEU A 38 -11.20 -8.51 1.82
C LEU A 38 -11.74 -7.86 0.54
N ILE A 39 -11.03 -6.87 -0.02
CA ILE A 39 -11.42 -6.19 -1.27
C ILE A 39 -11.38 -7.14 -2.46
N LYS A 40 -10.37 -8.02 -2.52
CA LYS A 40 -10.27 -9.06 -3.54
C LYS A 40 -11.45 -10.03 -3.49
N ASN A 41 -11.87 -10.42 -2.29
CA ASN A 41 -12.95 -11.39 -2.09
C ASN A 41 -14.34 -10.75 -2.25
N HIS A 42 -14.52 -9.49 -1.86
CA HIS A 42 -15.84 -8.86 -1.73
C HIS A 42 -16.14 -7.71 -2.68
N SER A 43 -15.14 -7.29 -3.47
CA SER A 43 -15.17 -6.05 -4.23
C SER A 43 -15.39 -4.82 -3.36
N GLY A 44 -14.50 -3.84 -3.48
CA GLY A 44 -14.56 -2.66 -2.63
C GLY A 44 -13.48 -1.66 -2.94
N THR A 45 -13.39 -0.65 -2.09
CA THR A 45 -12.34 0.35 -2.14
C THR A 45 -11.66 0.47 -0.79
N MET A 46 -10.42 0.97 -0.81
CA MET A 46 -9.65 1.30 0.38
C MET A 46 -9.17 2.74 0.30
N THR A 47 -9.41 3.47 1.37
CA THR A 47 -8.80 4.78 1.62
C THR A 47 -7.97 4.70 2.90
N MET A 48 -6.94 5.52 2.98
CA MET A 48 -6.03 5.54 4.10
C MET A 48 -5.87 6.97 4.61
N ASP A 49 -6.16 7.17 5.89
CA ASP A 49 -5.68 8.33 6.63
C ASP A 49 -4.36 7.99 7.33
N SER A 50 -3.79 8.95 8.06
CA SER A 50 -2.48 8.80 8.71
C SER A 50 -2.38 7.62 9.69
N ASN A 51 -3.49 7.13 10.25
CA ASN A 51 -3.48 6.02 11.22
C ASN A 51 -4.63 5.01 11.08
N THR A 52 -5.50 5.19 10.09
CA THR A 52 -6.69 4.38 9.89
C THR A 52 -6.82 4.01 8.43
N LEU A 53 -7.06 2.74 8.20
CA LEU A 53 -7.38 2.19 6.89
C LEU A 53 -8.89 1.97 6.86
N VAL A 54 -9.57 2.61 5.92
CA VAL A 54 -11.02 2.52 5.73
C VAL A 54 -11.31 1.66 4.51
N ILE A 55 -12.10 0.61 4.69
CA ILE A 55 -12.44 -0.37 3.66
C ILE A 55 -13.94 -0.29 3.41
N ASN A 56 -14.31 0.11 2.20
CA ASN A 56 -15.70 0.14 1.75
C ASN A 56 -15.95 -1.10 0.90
N LEU A 57 -16.57 -2.13 1.48
CA LEU A 57 -16.96 -3.34 0.76
C LEU A 57 -18.37 -3.16 0.18
N ARG A 58 -18.60 -3.59 -1.05
CA ARG A 58 -19.93 -3.52 -1.68
C ARG A 58 -20.98 -4.37 -0.97
N SER A 59 -20.54 -5.43 -0.28
CA SER A 59 -21.40 -6.35 0.47
C SER A 59 -21.83 -5.84 1.84
N LEU A 60 -21.30 -4.69 2.29
CA LEU A 60 -21.59 -4.09 3.59
C LEU A 60 -22.18 -2.69 3.41
N GLU A 61 -23.08 -2.29 4.31
CA GLU A 61 -23.67 -0.94 4.31
C GLU A 61 -22.72 0.10 4.92
N GLU A 62 -21.91 -0.31 5.89
CA GLU A 62 -20.98 0.53 6.64
C GLU A 62 -19.52 0.13 6.36
N PRO A 63 -18.57 1.09 6.39
CA PRO A 63 -17.16 0.77 6.18
C PRO A 63 -16.57 -0.02 7.33
N LEU A 64 -15.62 -0.89 7.00
CA LEU A 64 -14.69 -1.45 7.98
C LEU A 64 -13.56 -0.46 8.21
N THR A 65 -13.10 -0.34 9.45
CA THR A 65 -11.92 0.49 9.77
C THR A 65 -10.87 -0.36 10.46
N ILE A 66 -9.59 -0.13 10.14
CA ILE A 66 -8.47 -0.78 10.81
C ILE A 66 -7.54 0.29 11.31
N ASN A 67 -7.30 0.32 12.62
CA ASN A 67 -6.27 1.18 13.19
C ASN A 67 -4.88 0.59 12.88
N LEU A 68 -4.02 1.37 12.19
CA LEU A 68 -2.72 0.92 11.69
C LEU A 68 -1.70 0.69 12.81
N HIS A 69 -1.85 1.40 13.94
CA HIS A 69 -0.97 1.27 15.10
C HIS A 69 -1.34 0.04 15.96
N SER A 70 -2.60 -0.11 16.32
CA SER A 70 -3.06 -1.20 17.21
C SER A 70 -3.42 -2.48 16.47
N GLY A 71 -3.66 -2.42 15.16
CA GLY A 71 -4.20 -3.53 14.37
C GLY A 71 -5.64 -3.89 14.75
N GLN A 72 -6.38 -2.96 15.36
CA GLN A 72 -7.79 -3.17 15.71
C GLN A 72 -8.66 -2.95 14.48
N LEU A 73 -9.33 -4.00 14.01
CA LEU A 73 -10.40 -3.91 13.03
C LEU A 73 -11.72 -3.60 13.74
N SER A 74 -12.50 -2.67 13.21
CA SER A 74 -13.80 -2.27 13.74
C SER A 74 -14.86 -2.28 12.64
N TYR A 75 -16.03 -2.83 12.97
CA TYR A 75 -17.23 -2.81 12.15
C TYR A 75 -18.45 -2.58 13.04
N GLN A 76 -19.16 -1.48 12.86
CA GLN A 76 -20.27 -1.09 13.76
C GLN A 76 -19.81 -1.12 15.23
N SER A 77 -20.44 -1.93 16.08
CA SER A 77 -20.07 -2.12 17.49
C SER A 77 -19.07 -3.26 17.73
N LEU A 78 -18.69 -4.00 16.68
CA LEU A 78 -17.78 -5.14 16.77
C LEU A 78 -16.33 -4.68 16.60
N GLY A 79 -15.46 -5.20 17.46
CA GLY A 79 -14.02 -5.00 17.39
C GLY A 79 -13.28 -6.34 17.31
N VAL A 80 -12.37 -6.46 16.34
CA VAL A 80 -11.51 -7.62 16.13
C VAL A 80 -10.03 -7.20 16.16
N PRO A 81 -9.27 -7.53 17.22
CA PRO A 81 -7.83 -7.28 17.23
C PRO A 81 -7.10 -8.27 16.31
N LEU A 82 -6.56 -7.79 15.18
CA LEU A 82 -5.92 -8.65 14.17
C LEU A 82 -4.75 -9.47 14.73
N GLN A 83 -4.02 -8.91 15.70
CA GLN A 83 -2.89 -9.60 16.35
C GLN A 83 -3.32 -10.86 17.12
N GLN A 84 -4.54 -10.92 17.67
CA GLN A 84 -5.02 -12.12 18.39
C GLN A 84 -5.31 -13.28 17.44
N HIS A 85 -5.57 -12.99 16.16
CA HIS A 85 -5.74 -14.00 15.12
C HIS A 85 -4.40 -14.41 14.48
N TYR A 86 -3.30 -13.73 14.81
CA TYR A 86 -1.96 -14.09 14.37
C TYR A 86 -1.38 -15.17 15.29
N ALA A 87 -1.60 -16.44 14.95
CA ALA A 87 -0.90 -17.57 15.57
C ALA A 87 0.21 -18.07 14.63
N SER A 88 1.34 -18.52 15.19
CA SER A 88 2.40 -19.18 14.40
C SER A 88 1.81 -20.37 13.65
N GLY A 89 1.62 -20.22 12.33
CA GLY A 89 1.02 -21.24 11.46
C GLY A 89 -0.33 -20.87 10.85
N LYS A 90 -1.02 -19.81 11.35
CA LYS A 90 -2.21 -19.27 10.69
C LYS A 90 -1.81 -18.49 9.44
N ARG A 91 -2.33 -18.91 8.28
CA ARG A 91 -2.12 -18.19 7.01
C ARG A 91 -3.07 -17.00 6.93
N LEU A 92 -2.69 -15.95 6.20
CA LEU A 92 -3.53 -14.76 5.96
C LEU A 92 -4.96 -15.12 5.54
N THR A 93 -5.13 -16.15 4.71
CA THR A 93 -6.45 -16.63 4.26
C THR A 93 -7.32 -17.15 5.41
N GLN A 94 -6.73 -17.78 6.43
CA GLN A 94 -7.46 -18.25 7.60
C GLN A 94 -7.88 -17.08 8.49
N ILE A 95 -7.00 -16.09 8.68
CA ILE A 95 -7.33 -14.87 9.42
C ILE A 95 -8.52 -14.15 8.76
N VAL A 96 -8.47 -13.99 7.44
CA VAL A 96 -9.55 -13.34 6.68
C VAL A 96 -10.85 -14.15 6.77
N SER A 97 -10.79 -15.49 6.67
CA SER A 97 -11.98 -16.34 6.84
C SER A 97 -12.60 -16.20 8.23
N GLU A 98 -11.80 -16.23 9.30
CA GLU A 98 -12.29 -16.05 10.67
C GLU A 98 -12.96 -14.68 10.86
N ILE A 99 -12.39 -13.62 10.27
CA ILE A 99 -12.99 -12.27 10.29
C ILE A 99 -14.31 -12.25 9.53
N GLN A 100 -14.37 -12.87 8.36
CA GLN A 100 -15.59 -12.93 7.55
C GLN A 100 -16.70 -13.65 8.30
N ASP A 101 -16.39 -14.79 8.91
CA ASP A 101 -17.33 -15.59 9.70
C ASP A 101 -17.81 -14.80 10.92
N TYR A 102 -16.89 -14.15 11.65
CA TYR A 102 -17.21 -13.39 12.86
C TYR A 102 -18.06 -12.16 12.58
N LEU A 103 -17.79 -11.45 11.48
CA LEU A 103 -18.54 -10.25 11.07
C LEU A 103 -19.75 -10.58 10.20
N ALA A 104 -20.00 -11.86 9.90
CA ALA A 104 -21.05 -12.33 9.00
C ALA A 104 -21.05 -11.60 7.65
N ILE A 105 -19.85 -11.39 7.07
CA ILE A 105 -19.72 -10.74 5.75
C ILE A 105 -20.28 -11.69 4.69
N PRO A 106 -21.31 -11.28 3.91
CA PRO A 106 -21.93 -12.15 2.91
C PRO A 106 -20.92 -12.60 1.86
N GLU A 107 -20.98 -13.87 1.43
CA GLU A 107 -20.15 -14.35 0.31
C GLU A 107 -20.41 -13.53 -0.96
N ALA A 108 -19.33 -13.09 -1.61
CA ALA A 108 -19.41 -12.33 -2.85
C ALA A 108 -18.76 -13.11 -3.99
N ASN A 109 -19.40 -13.05 -5.16
CA ASN A 109 -18.98 -13.75 -6.38
C ASN A 109 -18.30 -12.83 -7.41
N GLN A 110 -17.95 -11.59 -7.04
CA GLN A 110 -17.40 -10.61 -7.97
C GLN A 110 -15.94 -10.30 -7.68
N THR A 111 -15.12 -10.44 -8.72
CA THR A 111 -13.72 -10.00 -8.75
C THR A 111 -13.66 -8.50 -9.07
N SER A 112 -12.94 -7.74 -8.25
CA SER A 112 -12.69 -6.31 -8.44
C SER A 112 -11.34 -6.05 -9.13
N ASP A 113 -11.12 -4.82 -9.60
CA ASP A 113 -9.78 -4.29 -9.93
C ASP A 113 -8.95 -4.12 -8.63
N TYR A 114 -8.44 -5.24 -8.10
CA TYR A 114 -7.65 -5.26 -6.86
C TYR A 114 -6.15 -5.03 -7.10
N GLU A 115 -5.71 -4.88 -8.34
CA GLU A 115 -4.28 -4.82 -8.69
C GLU A 115 -3.58 -3.61 -8.09
N LEU A 116 -4.24 -2.43 -8.07
CA LEU A 116 -3.71 -1.24 -7.41
C LEU A 116 -3.59 -1.44 -5.90
N TYR A 117 -4.60 -2.03 -5.25
CA TYR A 117 -4.53 -2.33 -3.82
C TYR A 117 -3.45 -3.35 -3.50
N SER A 118 -3.26 -4.35 -4.37
CA SER A 118 -2.14 -5.29 -4.26
C SER A 118 -0.79 -4.57 -4.36
N LEU A 119 -0.63 -3.60 -5.26
CA LEU A 119 0.58 -2.79 -5.35
C LEU A 119 0.81 -1.96 -4.07
N LEU A 120 -0.22 -1.31 -3.54
CA LEU A 120 -0.14 -0.55 -2.29
C LEU A 120 0.27 -1.44 -1.11
N THR A 121 -0.34 -2.62 -0.98
CA THR A 121 0.05 -3.61 0.04
C THR A 121 1.51 -4.02 -0.11
N LYS A 122 2.00 -4.26 -1.34
CA LYS A 122 3.41 -4.62 -1.56
C LYS A 122 4.37 -3.50 -1.24
N LEU A 123 4.01 -2.25 -1.49
CA LEU A 123 4.83 -1.11 -1.09
C LEU A 123 5.00 -1.08 0.44
N VAL A 124 3.92 -1.29 1.19
CA VAL A 124 3.96 -1.35 2.66
C VAL A 124 4.80 -2.55 3.13
N GLU A 125 4.56 -3.75 2.60
CA GLU A 125 5.33 -4.96 2.96
C GLU A 125 6.84 -4.79 2.78
N ILE A 126 7.27 -4.11 1.71
CA ILE A 126 8.69 -3.99 1.37
C ILE A 126 9.35 -2.81 2.10
N TYR A 127 8.65 -1.69 2.24
CA TYR A 127 9.25 -0.41 2.61
C TYR A 127 8.77 0.18 3.95
N HIS A 128 7.66 -0.28 4.53
CA HIS A 128 7.20 0.26 5.81
C HIS A 128 8.20 -0.02 6.94
N ALA A 129 8.55 -1.30 7.15
CA ALA A 129 9.49 -1.71 8.19
C ALA A 129 10.90 -1.11 8.05
N ARG A 130 11.30 -0.74 6.82
CA ARG A 130 12.65 -0.26 6.53
C ARG A 130 12.76 1.25 6.47
N CYS A 131 11.74 1.91 5.93
CA CYS A 131 11.77 3.32 5.62
C CYS A 131 10.61 4.11 6.19
N GLY A 132 9.73 3.48 6.98
CA GLY A 132 8.55 4.12 7.52
C GLY A 132 7.63 4.65 6.42
N LEU A 133 7.52 3.92 5.29
CA LEU A 133 6.62 4.31 4.20
C LEU A 133 5.22 4.56 4.76
N GLN A 134 4.71 5.76 4.51
CA GLN A 134 3.35 6.18 4.74
C GLN A 134 2.64 6.29 3.40
N ILE A 135 1.36 5.92 3.39
CA ILE A 135 0.49 6.13 2.25
C ILE A 135 -0.75 6.87 2.74
N ILE A 136 -1.04 8.02 2.12
CA ILE A 136 -2.13 8.90 2.49
C ILE A 136 -3.05 9.04 1.29
N THR A 137 -4.34 8.83 1.48
CA THR A 137 -5.34 9.17 0.46
C THR A 137 -5.55 10.68 0.47
N LEU A 138 -5.29 11.32 -0.67
CA LEU A 138 -5.60 12.72 -0.90
C LEU A 138 -6.99 12.80 -1.54
N ASP A 139 -7.93 13.41 -0.83
CA ASP A 139 -9.21 13.80 -1.38
C ASP A 139 -9.01 15.01 -2.30
N ASN A 140 -8.69 14.74 -3.56
CA ASN A 140 -8.68 15.77 -4.59
C ASN A 140 -10.04 15.84 -5.28
N SER A 141 -10.50 17.07 -5.46
CA SER A 141 -11.69 17.44 -6.20
C SER A 141 -11.69 16.82 -7.60
N GLU A 142 -12.78 16.13 -7.91
CA GLU A 142 -13.26 15.71 -9.23
C GLU A 142 -12.49 14.54 -9.90
N GLU A 143 -13.06 13.34 -9.72
CA GLU A 143 -12.95 12.11 -10.54
C GLU A 143 -11.92 11.02 -10.19
N LYS A 144 -10.83 11.28 -9.44
CA LYS A 144 -9.80 10.23 -9.19
C LYS A 144 -9.28 10.20 -7.76
N THR A 145 -9.28 9.01 -7.16
CA THR A 145 -8.60 8.77 -5.87
C THR A 145 -7.10 8.86 -6.08
N THR A 146 -6.42 9.63 -5.23
CA THR A 146 -4.96 9.80 -5.28
C THR A 146 -4.35 9.28 -3.98
N TRP A 147 -3.32 8.45 -4.09
CA TRP A 147 -2.51 8.01 -2.95
C TRP A 147 -1.15 8.67 -3.00
N GLU A 148 -0.84 9.46 -1.99
CA GLU A 148 0.48 10.02 -1.77
C GLU A 148 1.36 9.04 -0.98
N LEU A 149 2.54 8.77 -1.50
CA LEU A 149 3.58 7.93 -0.91
C LEU A 149 4.65 8.83 -0.29
N ARG A 150 4.96 8.64 0.99
CA ARG A 150 6.01 9.41 1.70
C ARG A 150 6.90 8.49 2.52
N LEU A 151 8.21 8.76 2.55
CA LEU A 151 9.15 8.05 3.44
C LEU A 151 9.43 8.82 4.73
N THR A 152 9.18 10.13 4.73
CA THR A 152 9.28 11.01 5.89
C THR A 152 8.25 12.14 5.76
N ASP A 153 7.83 12.74 6.88
CA ASP A 153 6.76 13.75 6.90
C ASP A 153 7.06 14.99 6.04
N GLN A 154 8.35 15.33 5.89
CA GLN A 154 8.87 16.48 5.13
C GLN A 154 9.70 16.06 3.91
N GLY A 155 9.62 14.78 3.53
CA GLY A 155 10.44 14.18 2.48
C GLY A 155 9.85 14.32 1.09
N PRO A 156 10.61 13.88 0.06
CA PRO A 156 10.10 13.81 -1.29
C PRO A 156 8.94 12.81 -1.38
N ALA A 157 7.84 13.23 -2.02
CA ALA A 157 6.61 12.47 -2.14
C ALA A 157 6.39 11.99 -3.58
N GLY A 158 5.69 10.88 -3.71
CA GLY A 158 5.24 10.31 -4.98
C GLY A 158 3.74 10.06 -4.92
N TRP A 159 3.11 9.84 -6.07
CA TRP A 159 1.66 9.71 -6.19
C TRP A 159 1.30 8.51 -7.05
N ILE A 160 0.27 7.77 -6.65
CA ILE A 160 -0.43 6.79 -7.49
C ILE A 160 -1.87 7.28 -7.63
N TYR A 161 -2.39 7.21 -8.84
CA TYR A 161 -3.75 7.63 -9.17
C TYR A 161 -4.60 6.40 -9.48
N SER A 162 -5.90 6.47 -9.18
CA SER A 162 -6.86 5.36 -9.39
C SER A 162 -7.04 4.97 -10.86
N ASP A 163 -6.59 5.79 -11.81
CA ASP A 163 -6.61 5.48 -13.25
C ASP A 163 -5.42 4.63 -13.72
N GLY A 164 -4.52 4.27 -12.81
CA GLY A 164 -3.31 3.52 -13.12
C GLY A 164 -2.13 4.39 -13.54
N THR A 165 -2.19 5.70 -13.36
CA THR A 165 -1.02 6.57 -13.50
C THR A 165 -0.24 6.62 -12.18
N ALA A 166 1.08 6.72 -12.24
CA ALA A 166 1.91 7.02 -11.08
C ALA A 166 2.94 8.11 -11.40
N LYS A 167 3.21 8.98 -10.43
CA LYS A 167 4.28 9.97 -10.50
C LYS A 167 5.25 9.68 -9.36
N ASN A 168 6.46 9.25 -9.68
CA ASN A 168 7.42 8.96 -8.63
C ASN A 168 7.94 10.24 -7.97
N ARG A 169 8.71 10.09 -6.89
CA ARG A 169 9.25 11.22 -6.12
C ARG A 169 10.26 12.10 -6.86
N PHE A 170 10.75 11.67 -8.02
CA PHE A 170 11.63 12.44 -8.90
C PHE A 170 10.84 13.21 -9.97
N GLY A 171 9.51 13.11 -9.96
CA GLY A 171 8.62 13.75 -10.93
C GLY A 171 8.43 12.96 -12.23
N GLU A 172 8.96 11.74 -12.32
CA GLU A 172 8.77 10.89 -13.51
C GLU A 172 7.37 10.29 -13.50
N VAL A 173 6.67 10.40 -14.64
CA VAL A 173 5.32 9.87 -14.82
C VAL A 173 5.39 8.49 -15.48
N LEU A 174 4.58 7.58 -14.97
CA LEU A 174 4.56 6.16 -15.27
C LEU A 174 3.11 5.73 -15.49
N GLU A 175 2.85 4.96 -16.53
CA GLU A 175 1.57 4.29 -16.71
C GLU A 175 1.68 2.83 -16.25
N LEU A 176 0.98 2.49 -15.18
CA LEU A 176 1.02 1.16 -14.56
C LEU A 176 0.43 0.07 -15.45
N LYS A 177 -0.46 0.44 -16.40
CA LYS A 177 -0.99 -0.48 -17.41
C LYS A 177 0.10 -1.11 -18.27
N ASN A 178 1.17 -0.37 -18.55
CA ASN A 178 2.33 -0.89 -19.27
C ASN A 178 3.08 -1.98 -18.47
N TRP A 179 2.75 -2.15 -17.19
CA TRP A 179 3.39 -3.06 -16.25
C TRP A 179 2.46 -4.16 -15.75
N GLU A 180 1.27 -4.35 -16.33
CA GLU A 180 0.30 -5.42 -15.95
C GLU A 180 0.94 -6.82 -15.96
N HIS A 181 1.97 -7.03 -16.78
CA HIS A 181 2.72 -8.29 -16.86
C HIS A 181 3.76 -8.48 -15.74
N LEU A 182 4.05 -7.44 -14.94
CA LEU A 182 5.00 -7.48 -13.85
C LEU A 182 4.31 -7.95 -12.57
N ARG A 183 5.04 -8.73 -11.77
CA ARG A 183 4.57 -9.05 -10.42
C ARG A 183 4.48 -7.76 -9.57
N PRO A 184 3.48 -7.63 -8.67
CA PRO A 184 3.32 -6.45 -7.83
C PRO A 184 4.58 -6.06 -7.04
N GLU A 185 5.37 -7.03 -6.57
CA GLU A 185 6.63 -6.77 -5.86
C GLU A 185 7.66 -6.07 -6.76
N LYS A 186 7.70 -6.47 -8.04
CA LYS A 186 8.59 -5.86 -9.03
C LYS A 186 8.10 -4.46 -9.38
N MET A 187 6.79 -4.25 -9.55
CA MET A 187 6.20 -2.92 -9.75
C MET A 187 6.49 -1.97 -8.58
N ALA A 188 6.35 -2.46 -7.34
CA ALA A 188 6.62 -1.69 -6.12
C ALA A 188 8.07 -1.15 -6.07
N ALA A 189 9.03 -1.90 -6.61
CA ALA A 189 10.42 -1.44 -6.73
C ALA A 189 10.61 -0.29 -7.72
N TYR A 190 9.71 -0.09 -8.68
CA TYR A 190 9.84 0.95 -9.70
C TYR A 190 8.95 2.17 -9.43
N VAL A 191 7.76 1.96 -8.87
CA VAL A 191 6.72 2.99 -8.84
C VAL A 191 7.10 4.25 -8.05
N PHE A 192 7.87 4.08 -6.98
CA PHE A 192 8.37 5.18 -6.17
C PHE A 192 9.82 5.58 -6.53
N GLY A 193 10.36 5.02 -7.62
CA GLY A 193 11.75 5.23 -8.02
C GLY A 193 12.75 4.49 -7.13
N PHE A 194 12.36 3.34 -6.55
CA PHE A 194 13.28 2.56 -5.72
C PHE A 194 14.39 1.85 -6.54
N ASN A 195 14.19 1.67 -7.84
CA ASN A 195 15.23 1.22 -8.76
C ASN A 195 16.48 2.11 -8.77
N ARG A 196 16.36 3.41 -8.43
CA ARG A 196 17.52 4.30 -8.30
C ARG A 196 18.39 3.98 -7.08
N TYR A 197 17.93 3.14 -6.14
CA TYR A 197 18.73 2.65 -5.01
C TYR A 197 19.71 1.53 -5.39
N CYS A 198 19.45 0.77 -6.45
CA CYS A 198 20.25 -0.40 -6.80
C CYS A 198 20.43 -0.51 -8.31
N SER A 199 21.66 -0.37 -8.80
CA SER A 199 22.02 -0.50 -10.22
C SER A 199 21.67 -1.87 -10.83
N ASN A 200 21.45 -2.89 -9.99
CA ASN A 200 21.04 -4.24 -10.40
C ASN A 200 19.53 -4.38 -10.69
N TYR A 201 18.73 -3.33 -10.46
CA TYR A 201 17.31 -3.27 -10.83
C TYR A 201 17.12 -2.29 -11.99
N PRO A 202 17.51 -2.65 -13.24
CA PRO A 202 17.30 -1.77 -14.38
C PRO A 202 15.81 -1.44 -14.51
N SER A 203 15.51 -0.17 -14.71
CA SER A 203 14.14 0.27 -15.00
C SER A 203 13.66 -0.37 -16.30
N PRO A 204 12.45 -0.94 -16.37
CA PRO A 204 11.86 -1.34 -17.65
C PRO A 204 11.69 -0.15 -18.62
N LEU A 205 11.76 1.08 -18.10
CA LEU A 205 11.68 2.32 -18.88
C LEU A 205 12.97 2.69 -19.62
N LYS A 206 14.11 2.04 -19.32
CA LYS A 206 15.40 2.46 -19.88
C LYS A 206 15.60 2.07 -21.36
N GLU A 207 14.74 1.24 -21.92
CA GLU A 207 14.83 0.83 -23.33
C GLU A 207 14.05 1.75 -24.29
N SER A 208 13.26 2.72 -23.81
CA SER A 208 12.45 3.60 -24.69
C SER A 208 13.00 5.02 -24.89
N LEU A 209 14.17 5.37 -24.33
CA LEU A 209 14.79 6.70 -24.51
C LEU A 209 16.15 6.66 -25.23
N SER A 210 16.37 5.64 -26.05
CA SER A 210 17.44 5.63 -27.04
C SER A 210 16.83 5.64 -28.44
N ASN A 211 16.49 6.85 -28.90
CA ASN A 211 16.50 7.26 -30.30
C ASN A 211 17.09 8.67 -30.36
#